data_AF-A0A7S1S7D8-F1
#
_entry.id   AF-A0A7S1S7D8-F1
#
_cell.length_a   1.000
_cell.length_b   1.000
_cell.length_c   1.000
_cell.angle_alpha   90.00
_cell.angle_beta   90.00
_cell.angle_gamma   90.00
#
_symmetry.space_group_name_H-M   'P 1'
#
loop_
_entity.id
_entity.type
_entity.pdbx_description
1 polymer ?
#
loop_
_entity_poly.entity_id
_entity_poly.type
_entity_poly.pdbx_seq_one_letter_code
_entity_poly.pdbx_strand_id
1 'polypeptide(L)'
;FKQRSKDLKSEQQKELVEKYGGEEHLNAPKELLFAQNDNYVEYSRDGRILKGRERAFAKSKYEEDIILGNHSSIFGSWYDSATGKWGFACCHQTLKHSYCIPLKGHGSVEDAGAGGADGEGGAADLGAENVETSSSDSDSSA
;
A
#
# COMPACT_ATOMS: atom_id res chain seq x y z
N PHE A 1 38.43 37.59 35.06
CA PHE A 1 37.12 38.26 35.15
C PHE A 1 36.06 37.61 34.24
N LYS A 2 36.18 37.71 32.90
CA LYS A 2 35.18 37.18 31.93
C LYS A 2 34.83 35.68 32.08
N GLN A 3 35.74 34.86 32.60
CA GLN A 3 35.54 33.43 32.84
C GLN A 3 34.65 33.21 34.08
N ARG A 4 35.09 33.67 35.25
CA ARG A 4 34.30 33.69 36.50
C ARG A 4 32.86 34.23 36.34
N SER A 5 32.65 35.24 35.47
CA SER A 5 31.29 35.76 35.19
C SER A 5 30.43 34.89 34.25
N LYS A 6 31.01 33.91 33.56
CA LYS A 6 30.29 32.84 32.84
C LYS A 6 29.97 31.70 33.79
N ASP A 7 30.95 31.30 34.60
CA ASP A 7 30.84 30.20 35.55
C ASP A 7 29.65 30.44 36.51
N LEU A 8 29.61 31.61 37.17
CA LEU A 8 28.51 32.06 38.02
C LEU A 8 27.13 32.08 37.32
N LYS A 9 27.08 32.44 36.02
CA LYS A 9 25.83 32.44 35.26
C LYS A 9 25.36 31.02 34.96
N SER A 10 26.28 30.09 34.71
CA SER A 10 25.96 28.68 34.47
C SER A 10 25.48 27.98 35.75
N GLU A 11 26.01 28.38 36.91
CA GLU A 11 25.55 27.91 38.22
C GLU A 11 24.12 28.40 38.50
N GLN A 12 23.86 29.70 38.34
CA GLN A 12 22.51 30.28 38.46
C GLN A 12 21.50 29.65 37.49
N GLN A 13 21.91 29.38 36.24
CA GLN A 13 21.03 28.73 35.27
C GLN A 13 20.67 27.29 35.67
N LYS A 14 21.61 26.53 36.24
CA LYS A 14 21.36 25.18 36.76
C LYS A 14 20.44 25.20 37.97
N GLU A 15 20.67 26.10 38.93
CA GLU A 15 19.82 26.26 40.13
C GLU A 15 18.35 26.57 39.75
N LEU A 16 18.14 27.45 38.77
CA LEU A 16 16.80 27.74 38.26
C LEU A 16 16.15 26.51 37.59
N VAL A 17 16.90 25.76 36.80
CA VAL A 17 16.41 24.56 36.12
C VAL A 17 16.06 23.45 37.11
N GLU A 18 16.90 23.21 38.13
CA GLU A 18 16.64 22.23 39.19
C GLU A 18 15.40 22.59 40.02
N LYS A 19 15.16 23.88 40.26
CA LYS A 19 14.05 24.38 41.08
C LYS A 19 12.71 24.46 40.34
N TYR A 20 12.71 24.72 39.03
CA TYR A 20 11.50 25.00 38.25
C TYR A 20 11.23 23.99 37.11
N GLY A 21 12.17 23.08 36.82
CA GLY A 21 12.06 22.10 35.74
C GLY A 21 12.26 22.67 34.33
N GLY A 22 12.06 21.84 33.31
CA GLY A 22 12.06 22.27 31.89
C GLY A 22 13.32 21.99 31.07
N GLU A 23 14.20 21.06 31.49
CA GLU A 23 15.38 20.63 30.69
C GLU A 23 15.02 20.13 29.28
N GLU A 24 13.82 19.55 29.14
CA GLU A 24 13.23 19.08 27.88
C GLU A 24 13.03 20.21 26.85
N HIS A 25 12.75 21.43 27.30
CA HIS A 25 12.61 22.61 26.43
C HIS A 25 13.96 23.25 26.09
N LEU A 26 14.99 23.04 26.93
CA LEU A 26 16.34 23.57 26.69
C LEU A 26 17.06 22.83 25.55
N ASN A 27 16.73 21.55 25.35
CA ASN A 27 17.33 20.66 24.35
C ASN A 27 16.43 20.43 23.12
N ALA A 28 15.43 21.28 22.90
CA ALA A 28 14.55 21.19 21.74
C ALA A 28 15.37 21.19 20.43
N PRO A 29 15.11 20.28 19.47
CA PRO A 29 15.83 20.25 18.21
C PRO A 29 15.62 21.57 17.46
N LYS A 30 16.72 22.14 16.95
CA LYS A 30 16.74 23.47 16.32
C LYS A 30 15.75 23.60 15.16
N GLU A 31 15.40 22.50 14.50
CA GLU A 31 14.41 22.44 13.44
C GLU A 31 12.98 22.81 13.91
N LEU A 32 12.64 22.55 15.19
CA LEU A 32 11.38 23.01 15.79
C LEU A 32 11.45 24.48 16.21
N LEU A 33 12.62 24.94 16.70
CA LEU A 33 12.84 26.34 17.09
C LEU A 33 12.87 27.30 15.88
N PHE A 34 13.37 26.82 14.74
CA PHE A 34 13.42 27.52 13.46
C PHE A 34 12.48 26.90 12.44
N ALA A 35 11.33 26.37 12.87
CA ALA A 35 10.32 25.76 12.01
C ALA A 35 9.67 26.80 11.09
N GLN A 36 10.37 27.19 10.04
CA GLN A 36 9.89 28.12 9.03
C GLN A 36 8.77 27.44 8.24
N ASN A 37 7.53 27.82 8.56
CA ASN A 37 6.30 27.21 8.04
C ASN A 37 6.09 27.40 6.52
N ASP A 38 6.80 28.35 5.90
CA ASP A 38 6.60 28.73 4.50
C ASP A 38 7.77 28.29 3.62
N ASN A 39 7.58 27.19 2.90
CA ASN A 39 8.49 26.79 1.81
C ASN A 39 8.21 27.66 0.58
N TYR A 40 9.11 28.56 0.24
CA TYR A 40 9.00 29.39 -0.96
C TYR A 40 9.11 28.55 -2.25
N VAL A 41 8.18 28.75 -3.18
CA VAL A 41 8.12 28.05 -4.47
C VAL A 41 7.93 29.07 -5.59
N GLU A 42 8.89 29.14 -6.51
CA GLU A 42 8.79 29.95 -7.73
C GLU A 42 8.19 29.10 -8.85
N TYR A 43 7.15 29.60 -9.53
CA TYR A 43 6.56 28.97 -10.70
C TYR A 43 6.93 29.74 -11.97
N SER A 44 7.19 29.02 -13.06
CA SER A 44 7.26 29.60 -14.41
C SER A 44 5.87 30.04 -14.88
N ARG A 45 5.83 30.84 -15.95
CA ARG A 45 4.58 31.19 -16.65
C ARG A 45 3.78 29.95 -17.11
N ASP A 46 4.48 28.83 -17.35
CA ASP A 46 3.92 27.56 -17.79
C ASP A 46 3.55 26.62 -16.61
N GLY A 47 3.61 27.12 -15.37
CA GLY A 47 3.25 26.38 -14.16
C GLY A 47 4.30 25.39 -13.64
N ARG A 48 5.46 25.27 -14.32
CA ARG A 48 6.57 24.41 -13.86
C ARG A 48 7.33 25.08 -12.71
N ILE A 49 7.75 24.30 -11.73
CA ILE A 49 8.50 24.83 -10.58
C ILE A 49 9.93 25.17 -11.00
N LEU A 50 10.35 26.42 -10.74
CA LEU A 50 11.69 26.95 -11.05
C LEU A 50 12.64 26.86 -9.85
N LYS A 51 12.14 27.14 -8.64
CA LYS A 51 12.86 26.99 -7.38
C LYS A 51 11.92 26.47 -6.29
N GLY A 52 12.47 25.67 -5.39
CA GLY A 52 11.73 24.97 -4.33
C GLY A 52 11.67 23.46 -4.59
N ARG A 53 11.19 22.69 -3.61
CA ARG A 53 10.91 21.26 -3.82
C ARG A 53 9.60 21.10 -4.57
N GLU A 54 9.55 20.19 -5.53
CA GLU A 54 8.28 19.76 -6.11
C GLU A 54 7.42 19.09 -5.02
N ARG A 55 6.10 19.33 -5.07
CA ARG A 55 5.17 18.61 -4.20
C ARG A 55 5.16 17.15 -4.64
N ALA A 56 5.67 16.27 -3.79
CA ALA A 56 5.54 14.84 -4.02
C ALA A 56 4.06 14.49 -4.21
N PHE A 57 3.75 13.71 -5.25
CA PHE A 57 2.39 13.22 -5.47
C PHE A 57 1.93 12.46 -4.23
N ALA A 58 0.87 12.95 -3.61
CA ALA A 58 0.27 12.31 -2.45
C ALA A 58 -0.41 11.02 -2.91
N LYS A 59 0.30 9.90 -2.75
CA LYS A 59 -0.27 8.56 -2.91
C LYS A 59 -1.47 8.41 -1.98
N SER A 60 -2.50 7.72 -2.44
CA SER A 60 -3.67 7.47 -1.60
C SER A 60 -3.30 6.55 -0.41
N LYS A 61 -4.20 6.41 0.57
CA LYS A 61 -4.02 5.44 1.68
C LYS A 61 -3.90 3.99 1.20
N TYR A 62 -4.43 3.69 0.02
CA TYR A 62 -4.48 2.35 -0.55
C TYR A 62 -3.41 2.18 -1.61
N GLU A 63 -2.80 1.00 -1.64
CA GLU A 63 -1.83 0.61 -2.66
C GLU A 63 -2.55 0.44 -4.00
N GLU A 64 -2.50 1.50 -4.80
CA GLU A 64 -2.91 1.52 -6.20
C GLU A 64 -1.90 0.76 -7.09
N ASP A 65 -2.34 0.38 -8.28
CA ASP A 65 -1.54 -0.27 -9.33
C ASP A 65 -0.82 -1.59 -8.97
N ILE A 66 -1.29 -2.33 -7.96
CA ILE A 66 -0.75 -3.67 -7.67
C ILE A 66 -1.10 -4.65 -8.80
N ILE A 67 -0.05 -5.11 -9.48
CA ILE A 67 -0.09 -6.27 -10.36
C ILE A 67 0.06 -7.53 -9.50
N LEU A 68 -0.99 -8.37 -9.50
CA LEU A 68 -0.97 -9.68 -8.86
C LEU A 68 -0.48 -10.74 -9.87
N GLY A 69 0.04 -11.88 -9.39
CA GLY A 69 0.08 -13.14 -10.14
C GLY A 69 0.69 -13.14 -11.56
N ASN A 70 1.76 -12.38 -11.81
CA ASN A 70 2.42 -12.26 -13.13
C ASN A 70 1.49 -11.80 -14.29
N HIS A 71 0.40 -11.10 -13.96
CA HIS A 71 -0.42 -10.40 -14.95
C HIS A 71 0.36 -9.19 -15.51
N SER A 72 -0.05 -8.63 -16.65
CA SER A 72 0.48 -7.34 -17.16
C SER A 72 -0.50 -6.19 -16.98
N SER A 73 -1.58 -6.41 -16.22
CA SER A 73 -2.64 -5.44 -15.96
C SER A 73 -3.23 -5.65 -14.57
N ILE A 74 -3.84 -4.61 -14.01
CA ILE A 74 -4.45 -4.63 -12.67
C ILE A 74 -5.82 -5.31 -12.73
N PHE A 75 -6.29 -5.92 -11.63
CA PHE A 75 -7.63 -6.51 -11.57
C PHE A 75 -8.71 -5.41 -11.71
N GLY A 76 -9.67 -5.62 -12.61
CA GLY A 76 -10.67 -4.60 -12.97
C GLY A 76 -10.31 -3.76 -14.20
N SER A 77 -9.16 -4.02 -14.84
CA SER A 77 -8.81 -3.42 -16.14
C SER A 77 -9.69 -3.89 -17.30
N TRP A 78 -10.48 -4.95 -17.12
CA TRP A 78 -11.41 -5.47 -18.12
C TRP A 78 -12.75 -5.86 -17.48
N TYR A 79 -13.83 -5.72 -18.26
CA TYR A 79 -15.19 -6.09 -17.90
C TYR A 79 -15.80 -6.99 -18.97
N ASP A 80 -16.29 -8.16 -18.54
CA ASP A 80 -17.05 -9.07 -19.38
C ASP A 80 -18.52 -8.66 -19.40
N SER A 81 -18.97 -8.09 -20.52
CA SER A 81 -20.38 -7.74 -20.72
C SER A 81 -21.31 -8.96 -20.84
N ALA A 82 -20.80 -10.18 -21.10
CA ALA A 82 -21.61 -11.39 -21.22
C ALA A 82 -21.84 -12.07 -19.86
N THR A 83 -20.81 -12.15 -18.99
CA THR A 83 -20.95 -12.73 -17.64
C THR A 83 -21.15 -11.69 -16.52
N GLY A 84 -21.03 -10.40 -16.84
CA GLY A 84 -21.17 -9.28 -15.89
C GLY A 84 -20.01 -9.17 -14.88
N LYS A 85 -18.86 -9.78 -15.17
CA LYS A 85 -17.73 -9.92 -14.23
C LYS A 85 -16.56 -9.01 -14.60
N TRP A 86 -15.83 -8.55 -13.59
CA TRP A 86 -14.56 -7.84 -13.75
C TRP A 86 -13.39 -8.82 -13.77
N GLY A 87 -12.34 -8.49 -14.51
CA GLY A 87 -11.15 -9.31 -14.66
C GLY A 87 -9.91 -8.53 -15.08
N PHE A 88 -8.87 -9.26 -15.49
CA PHE A 88 -7.62 -8.70 -16.01
C PHE A 88 -7.68 -8.53 -17.53
N ALA A 89 -7.26 -7.38 -18.06
CA ALA A 89 -7.17 -7.17 -19.51
C ALA A 89 -6.19 -8.14 -20.20
N CYS A 90 -5.09 -8.52 -19.53
CA CYS A 90 -4.03 -9.35 -20.10
C CYS A 90 -4.37 -10.84 -20.33
N CYS A 91 -5.47 -11.34 -19.79
CA CYS A 91 -5.87 -12.76 -19.93
C CYS A 91 -7.37 -13.01 -19.75
N HIS A 92 -8.17 -11.95 -19.58
CA HIS A 92 -9.62 -11.98 -19.34
C HIS A 92 -10.06 -12.90 -18.17
N GLN A 93 -9.14 -13.28 -17.28
CA GLN A 93 -9.46 -14.05 -16.08
C GLN A 93 -10.21 -13.17 -15.07
N THR A 94 -11.30 -13.71 -14.52
CA THR A 94 -12.19 -13.02 -13.55
C THR A 94 -11.88 -13.37 -12.08
N LEU A 95 -10.85 -14.20 -11.84
CA LEU A 95 -10.40 -14.60 -10.50
C LEU A 95 -9.20 -13.74 -10.08
N LYS A 96 -9.31 -13.01 -8.96
CA LYS A 96 -8.29 -12.03 -8.53
C LYS A 96 -6.90 -12.62 -8.21
N HIS A 97 -6.83 -13.90 -7.84
CA HIS A 97 -5.60 -14.57 -7.39
C HIS A 97 -5.15 -15.73 -8.30
N SER A 98 -5.76 -15.89 -9.49
CA SER A 98 -5.24 -16.84 -10.48
C SER A 98 -3.95 -16.32 -11.12
N TYR A 99 -3.07 -17.23 -11.52
CA TYR A 99 -1.86 -16.90 -12.27
C TYR A 99 -2.17 -16.57 -13.72
N CYS A 100 -1.45 -15.62 -14.31
CA CYS A 100 -1.61 -15.23 -15.71
C CYS A 100 -1.37 -16.41 -16.66
N ILE A 101 -2.40 -16.77 -17.43
CA ILE A 101 -2.28 -17.71 -18.56
C ILE A 101 -2.27 -16.84 -19.82
N PRO A 102 -1.20 -16.86 -20.64
CA PRO A 102 -1.09 -16.01 -21.81
C PRO A 102 -2.11 -16.42 -22.88
N LEU A 103 -3.18 -15.65 -23.03
CA LEU A 103 -4.14 -15.83 -24.11
C LEU A 103 -3.56 -15.29 -25.43
N LYS A 104 -3.26 -16.19 -26.36
CA LYS A 104 -2.70 -15.98 -27.72
C LYS A 104 -3.60 -15.14 -28.68
N GLY A 105 -4.50 -14.31 -28.15
CA GLY A 105 -5.61 -13.70 -28.91
C GLY A 105 -5.81 -12.19 -28.79
N HIS A 106 -5.01 -11.47 -28.00
CA HIS A 106 -5.18 -10.02 -27.81
C HIS A 106 -3.84 -9.25 -27.89
N GLY A 107 -3.41 -8.94 -29.11
CA GLY A 107 -2.59 -7.74 -29.38
C GLY A 107 -1.23 -7.59 -28.69
N SER A 108 -0.37 -8.61 -28.71
CA SER A 108 1.10 -8.44 -28.65
C SER A 108 1.74 -9.63 -29.35
N VAL A 109 2.43 -9.39 -30.47
CA VAL A 109 2.86 -10.45 -31.40
C VAL A 109 4.38 -10.59 -31.36
N GLU A 110 4.86 -11.43 -30.46
CA GLU A 110 6.23 -11.99 -30.47
C GLU A 110 6.14 -13.51 -30.19
N ASP A 111 7.06 -14.32 -30.73
CA ASP A 111 7.10 -15.80 -30.58
C ASP A 111 8.46 -16.23 -29.97
N ALA A 112 8.68 -17.41 -29.39
CA ALA A 112 8.01 -18.71 -29.57
C ALA A 112 7.57 -19.35 -28.22
N GLY A 113 7.11 -20.61 -28.11
CA GLY A 113 7.13 -21.71 -29.08
C GLY A 113 6.29 -22.91 -28.63
N ALA A 114 6.19 -23.93 -29.50
CA ALA A 114 5.17 -24.97 -29.42
C ALA A 114 5.53 -26.14 -28.48
N GLY A 115 4.48 -26.77 -27.92
CA GLY A 115 4.55 -28.00 -27.13
C GLY A 115 3.15 -28.55 -26.86
N GLY A 116 2.55 -29.20 -27.85
CA GLY A 116 1.25 -29.86 -27.71
C GLY A 116 1.39 -31.30 -27.22
N ALA A 117 0.39 -31.78 -26.48
CA ALA A 117 0.14 -33.19 -26.23
C ALA A 117 -1.35 -33.38 -25.91
N ASP A 118 -2.04 -34.10 -26.79
CA ASP A 118 -3.43 -34.51 -26.64
C ASP A 118 -3.58 -35.59 -25.54
N GLY A 119 -4.74 -35.67 -24.89
CA GLY A 119 -4.97 -36.59 -23.78
C GLY A 119 -6.45 -36.75 -23.42
N GLU A 120 -7.06 -37.80 -23.95
CA GLU A 120 -8.49 -38.12 -23.87
C GLU A 120 -8.89 -38.98 -22.65
N GLY A 121 -10.14 -38.80 -22.18
CA GLY A 121 -10.94 -39.86 -21.53
C GLY A 121 -10.76 -40.12 -20.02
N GLY A 122 -11.85 -40.03 -19.26
CA GLY A 122 -11.87 -40.47 -17.85
C GLY A 122 -13.13 -40.08 -17.08
N ALA A 123 -14.27 -40.75 -17.32
CA ALA A 123 -15.49 -40.57 -16.54
C ALA A 123 -15.63 -41.64 -15.43
N ALA A 124 -15.57 -41.21 -14.18
CA ALA A 124 -15.88 -41.94 -12.94
C ALA A 124 -15.90 -40.90 -11.79
N ASP A 125 -16.65 -41.02 -10.71
CA ASP A 125 -17.81 -41.84 -10.34
C ASP A 125 -18.50 -41.11 -9.17
N LEU A 126 -19.83 -41.16 -9.04
CA LEU A 126 -20.54 -40.39 -8.02
C LEU A 126 -20.62 -41.16 -6.70
N GLY A 127 -19.57 -41.04 -5.89
CA GLY A 127 -19.53 -41.58 -4.51
C GLY A 127 -20.53 -40.88 -3.59
N ALA A 128 -21.42 -41.66 -2.98
CA ALA A 128 -22.59 -41.16 -2.24
C ALA A 128 -22.27 -40.45 -0.93
N GLU A 129 -23.04 -39.40 -0.64
CA GLU A 129 -23.19 -38.83 0.70
C GLU A 129 -24.12 -39.70 1.55
N ASN A 130 -23.66 -40.08 2.77
CA ASN A 130 -24.55 -40.57 3.82
C ASN A 130 -24.02 -40.14 5.19
N VAL A 131 -24.64 -39.10 5.76
CA VAL A 131 -24.59 -38.81 7.20
C VAL A 131 -26.03 -38.55 7.62
N GLU A 132 -26.62 -39.55 8.28
CA GLU A 132 -27.99 -39.45 8.77
C GLU A 132 -28.11 -38.47 9.94
N THR A 133 -29.33 -37.97 10.09
CA THR A 133 -29.75 -37.01 11.11
C THR A 133 -29.68 -37.57 12.52
N SER A 134 -29.14 -36.79 13.47
CA SER A 134 -29.42 -36.97 14.91
C SER A 134 -30.14 -35.75 15.47
N SER A 135 -31.47 -35.81 15.50
CA SER A 135 -32.32 -34.83 16.18
C SER A 135 -32.28 -35.03 17.69
N SER A 136 -32.23 -33.95 18.47
CA SER A 136 -32.67 -33.94 19.87
C SER A 136 -33.03 -32.52 20.33
N ASP A 137 -34.32 -32.28 20.52
CA ASP A 137 -34.91 -31.04 21.06
C ASP A 137 -34.67 -30.86 22.58
N SER A 138 -35.06 -29.66 23.08
CA SER A 138 -35.25 -29.29 24.51
C SER A 138 -33.96 -28.97 25.31
N ASP A 139 -33.94 -28.10 26.34
CA ASP A 139 -35.03 -27.34 26.99
C ASP A 139 -34.52 -26.06 27.72
N SER A 140 -35.43 -25.12 27.99
CA SER A 140 -35.50 -24.12 29.08
C SER A 140 -34.26 -23.36 29.65
N SER A 141 -34.39 -22.02 29.58
CA SER A 141 -34.41 -21.06 30.70
C SER A 141 -33.48 -21.21 31.93
N ALA A 142 -32.61 -20.21 32.13
CA ALA A 142 -32.20 -19.66 33.43
C ALA A 142 -31.79 -18.19 33.29
#